data_AF-A0A2I1HDC5-F1
#
_entry.id   AF-A0A2I1HDC5-F1
#
_cell.length_a   1.000
_cell.length_b   1.000
_cell.length_c   1.000
_cell.angle_alpha   90.00
_cell.angle_beta   90.00
_cell.angle_gamma   90.00
#
_symmetry.space_group_name_H-M   'P 1'
#
loop_
_entity.id
_entity.type
_entity.pdbx_description
1 polymer ?
#
loop_
_entity_poly.entity_id
_entity_poly.type
_entity_poly.pdbx_seq_one_letter_code
_entity_poly.pdbx_strand_id
1 'polypeptide(L)'
;MDSTNVQDDINITIQMPSKLVLVNLNLKTSLSKIREKLEKNSEVKMNDTFAFAMMINDDSLAVIAKEDEENITLEKIINKK
;
A
#
# COMPACT_ATOMS: atom_id res chain seq x y z
N MET A 1 -12.03 25.92 14.66
CA MET A 1 -10.96 25.81 13.66
C MET A 1 -10.23 24.51 13.95
N ASP A 2 -10.52 23.46 13.21
CA ASP A 2 -9.71 22.23 13.26
C ASP A 2 -9.54 21.75 11.82
N SER A 3 -8.65 22.45 11.11
CA SER A 3 -8.12 21.98 9.86
C SER A 3 -7.14 20.85 10.19
N THR A 4 -7.66 19.65 10.49
CA THR A 4 -6.84 18.45 10.37
C THR A 4 -6.50 18.31 8.90
N ASN A 5 -5.39 18.95 8.53
CA ASN A 5 -4.60 18.71 7.35
C ASN A 5 -4.28 17.22 7.34
N VAL A 6 -5.21 16.42 6.81
CA VAL A 6 -5.02 15.00 6.55
C VAL A 6 -3.87 14.94 5.57
N GLN A 7 -2.67 14.72 6.09
CA GLN A 7 -1.53 14.32 5.29
C GLN A 7 -1.92 12.99 4.66
N ASP A 8 -2.42 13.08 3.43
CA ASP A 8 -2.75 11.91 2.62
C ASP A 8 -1.50 11.04 2.46
N ASP A 9 -0.31 11.65 2.47
CA ASP A 9 0.99 11.00 2.55
C ASP A 9 1.32 10.53 3.98
N ILE A 10 1.25 9.22 4.19
CA ILE A 10 1.64 8.56 5.44
C ILE A 10 2.89 7.70 5.24
N ASN A 11 3.65 7.51 6.32
CA ASN A 11 4.74 6.54 6.30
C ASN A 11 4.20 5.16 6.62
N ILE A 12 4.35 4.24 5.68
CA ILE A 12 3.91 2.84 5.78
C ILE A 12 5.13 1.96 5.93
N THR A 13 5.06 1.04 6.87
CA THR A 13 6.07 0.00 7.00
C THR A 13 5.65 -1.19 6.16
N ILE A 14 6.41 -1.48 5.11
CA ILE A 14 6.27 -2.71 4.32
C ILE A 14 7.08 -3.80 4.99
N GLN A 15 6.38 -4.86 5.42
CA GLN A 15 7.01 -6.03 5.99
C GLN A 15 7.38 -7.02 4.88
N MET A 16 8.68 -7.21 4.69
CA MET A 16 9.23 -8.25 3.81
C MET A 16 9.81 -9.38 4.66
N PRO A 17 9.98 -10.61 4.11
CA PRO A 17 10.51 -11.75 4.85
C PRO A 17 11.86 -11.48 5.54
N SER A 18 12.68 -10.60 4.97
CA SER A 18 14.03 -10.31 5.47
C SER A 18 14.17 -8.97 6.18
N LYS A 19 13.21 -8.05 6.05
CA LYS A 19 13.33 -6.68 6.58
C LYS A 19 12.01 -5.91 6.59
N LEU A 20 11.98 -4.85 7.38
CA LEU A 20 10.94 -3.83 7.34
C LEU A 20 11.48 -2.62 6.57
N VAL A 21 10.69 -2.11 5.63
CA VAL A 21 11.04 -0.92 4.83
C VAL A 21 10.00 0.15 5.09
N LEU A 22 10.46 1.34 5.51
CA LEU A 22 9.58 2.48 5.69
C LEU A 22 9.50 3.26 4.38
N VAL A 23 8.30 3.34 3.80
CA VAL A 23 8.04 4.07 2.57
C VAL A 23 6.99 5.14 2.81
N ASN A 24 7.20 6.32 2.27
CA ASN A 24 6.19 7.35 2.27
C ASN A 24 5.22 7.12 1.09
N LEU A 25 3.97 6.79 1.40
CA LEU A 25 2.92 6.47 0.42
C LEU A 25 1.66 7.28 0.73
N ASN A 26 0.91 7.62 -0.30
CA ASN A 26 -0.30 8.40 -0.17
C ASN A 26 -1.54 7.50 -0.16
N LEU A 27 -2.39 7.67 0.86
CA LEU A 27 -3.61 6.88 1.10
C LEU A 27 -4.61 6.97 -0.06
N LYS A 28 -4.77 8.15 -0.66
CA LYS A 28 -5.65 8.38 -1.81
C LYS A 28 -5.06 7.92 -3.14
N THR A 29 -3.81 7.47 -3.15
CA THR A 29 -3.15 6.98 -4.36
C THR A 29 -3.58 5.55 -4.65
N SER A 30 -3.79 5.27 -5.94
CA SER A 30 -4.10 3.93 -6.44
C SER A 30 -2.92 2.99 -6.22
N LEU A 31 -3.22 1.71 -6.01
CA LEU A 31 -2.19 0.69 -5.81
C LEU A 31 -1.26 0.58 -7.03
N SER A 32 -1.75 0.84 -8.24
CA SER A 32 -0.94 0.86 -9.46
C SER A 32 0.22 1.86 -9.38
N LYS A 33 -0.05 3.09 -8.95
CA LYS A 33 0.97 4.14 -8.77
C LYS A 33 1.91 3.83 -7.61
N ILE A 34 1.39 3.19 -6.56
CA ILE A 34 2.19 2.73 -5.43
C ILE A 34 3.16 1.65 -5.89
N ARG A 35 2.70 0.71 -6.71
CA ARG A 35 3.54 -0.32 -7.32
C ARG A 35 4.73 0.30 -8.04
N GLU A 36 4.49 1.27 -8.91
CA GLU A 36 5.58 1.97 -9.62
C GLU A 36 6.57 2.64 -8.64
N LYS A 37 6.07 3.22 -7.55
CA LYS A 37 6.92 3.83 -6.52
C LYS A 37 7.72 2.77 -5.75
N LEU A 38 7.13 1.61 -5.46
CA LEU A 38 7.76 0.50 -4.75
C LEU A 38 8.74 -0.29 -5.60
N GLU A 39 8.49 -0.37 -6.91
CA GLU A 39 9.40 -0.95 -7.89
C GLU A 39 10.67 -0.11 -8.00
N LYS A 40 10.52 1.22 -8.05
CA LYS A 40 11.65 2.18 -8.03
C LYS A 40 12.36 2.23 -6.68
N ASN A 41 11.73 1.78 -5.59
CA ASN A 41 12.36 1.71 -4.28
C ASN A 41 13.37 0.57 -4.24
N SER A 42 14.66 0.90 -4.18
CA SER A 42 15.75 -0.09 -4.11
C SER A 42 15.65 -1.01 -2.87
N GLU A 43 14.95 -0.57 -1.84
CA GLU A 43 14.74 -1.37 -0.63
C GLU A 43 13.65 -2.44 -0.82
N VAL A 44 12.52 -2.10 -1.44
CA VAL A 44 11.40 -3.03 -1.63
C VAL A 44 11.59 -3.84 -2.90
N LYS A 45 11.96 -3.19 -4.01
CA LYS A 45 12.06 -3.78 -5.35
C LYS A 45 10.86 -4.67 -5.63
N MET A 46 9.67 -4.04 -5.63
CA MET A 46 8.41 -4.74 -5.84
C MET A 46 8.34 -5.25 -7.29
N ASN A 47 8.86 -6.46 -7.51
CA ASN A 47 8.80 -7.17 -8.78
C ASN A 47 7.40 -7.73 -9.05
N ASP A 48 7.20 -8.31 -10.24
CA ASP A 48 5.95 -8.99 -10.63
C ASP A 48 5.53 -10.15 -9.71
N THR A 49 6.46 -10.70 -8.93
CA THR A 49 6.20 -11.74 -7.93
C THR A 49 5.38 -11.24 -6.74
N PHE A 50 5.46 -9.94 -6.42
CA PHE A 50 4.71 -9.36 -5.31
C PHE A 50 3.35 -8.86 -5.79
N ALA A 51 2.34 -9.10 -4.97
CA ALA A 51 0.98 -8.61 -5.15
C ALA A 51 0.51 -7.91 -3.88
N PHE A 52 -0.41 -6.96 -4.03
CA PHE A 52 -1.11 -6.40 -2.89
C PHE A 52 -2.16 -7.38 -2.38
N ALA A 53 -2.45 -7.30 -1.10
CA ALA A 53 -3.55 -8.04 -0.50
C ALA A 53 -4.37 -7.09 0.38
N MET A 54 -5.68 -7.28 0.36
CA MET A 54 -6.63 -6.59 1.23
C MET A 54 -7.01 -7.53 2.37
N MET A 55 -7.04 -6.99 3.59
CA MET A 55 -7.62 -7.71 4.72
C MET A 55 -9.14 -7.71 4.59
N ILE A 56 -9.73 -8.90 4.40
CA ILE A 56 -11.19 -9.05 4.34
C ILE A 56 -11.75 -9.32 5.75
N ASN A 57 -11.07 -10.16 6.52
CA ASN A 57 -11.41 -10.51 7.90
C ASN A 57 -10.12 -10.56 8.74
N ASP A 58 -10.25 -10.61 10.07
CA ASP A 58 -9.10 -10.67 11.01
C ASP A 58 -8.08 -11.79 10.67
N ASP A 59 -8.53 -12.87 10.03
CA ASP A 59 -7.69 -14.02 9.67
C ASP A 59 -7.50 -14.22 8.15
N SER A 60 -8.03 -13.34 7.29
CA SER A 60 -8.07 -13.59 5.84
C SER A 60 -7.63 -12.38 5.01
N LEU A 61 -6.64 -12.63 4.16
CA LEU A 61 -6.14 -11.69 3.16
C LEU A 61 -6.58 -12.15 1.76
N ALA A 62 -7.18 -11.26 0.98
CA ALA A 62 -7.45 -11.49 -0.43
C ALA A 62 -6.44 -10.77 -1.30
N VAL A 63 -5.83 -11.51 -2.23
CA VAL A 63 -4.92 -10.95 -3.21
C VAL A 63 -5.68 -10.05 -4.18
N ILE A 64 -5.12 -8.89 -4.47
CA ILE A 64 -5.62 -7.94 -5.45
C ILE A 64 -4.96 -8.23 -6.78
N ALA A 65 -5.76 -8.43 -7.83
CA ALA A 65 -5.26 -8.58 -9.18
C ALA A 65 -4.71 -7.25 -9.70
N LYS A 66 -3.70 -7.31 -10.58
CA LYS A 66 -3.07 -6.11 -11.15
C LYS A 66 -4.06 -5.19 -11.88
N GLU A 67 -5.08 -5.77 -12.51
CA GLU A 67 -6.15 -5.02 -13.18
C GLU A 67 -7.01 -4.19 -12.21
N ASP A 68 -7.16 -4.66 -10.97
CA ASP A 68 -7.91 -3.97 -9.92
C ASP A 68 -7.07 -2.92 -9.19
N GLU A 69 -5.74 -2.98 -9.28
CA GLU A 69 -4.83 -2.03 -8.60
C GLU A 69 -5.06 -0.56 -9.02
N GLU A 70 -5.57 -0.32 -10.23
CA GLU A 70 -5.92 1.03 -10.69
C GLU A 70 -7.18 1.58 -10.00
N ASN A 71 -8.14 0.71 -9.69
CA ASN A 71 -9.43 1.06 -9.12
C ASN A 71 -9.43 1.03 -7.58
N ILE A 72 -8.41 0.43 -6.97
CA ILE A 72 -8.26 0.30 -5.52
C ILE A 72 -7.22 1.31 -5.04
N THR A 73 -7.59 2.10 -4.04
CA THR A 73 -6.68 3.01 -3.32
C THR A 73 -6.07 2.32 -2.10
N LEU A 74 -4.93 2.83 -1.66
CA LEU A 74 -4.26 2.34 -0.47
C LEU A 74 -5.11 2.45 0.81
N GLU A 75 -5.90 3.52 0.92
CA GLU A 75 -6.86 3.72 1.99
C GLU A 75 -7.85 2.55 2.13
N LYS A 76 -8.28 1.94 1.02
CA LYS A 76 -9.21 0.80 1.06
C LYS A 76 -8.61 -0.42 1.74
N ILE A 77 -7.29 -0.63 1.60
CA ILE A 77 -6.63 -1.83 2.14
C ILE A 77 -6.07 -1.59 3.55
N ILE A 78 -5.77 -0.35 3.90
CA ILE A 78 -5.33 0.05 5.24
C ILE A 78 -6.57 0.44 6.03
N ASN A 79 -7.26 -0.56 6.57
CA ASN A 79 -8.41 -0.35 7.44
C ASN A 79 -7.95 0.38 8.72
N LYS A 80 -8.00 1.71 8.72
CA LYS A 80 -7.72 2.52 9.90
C LYS A 80 -8.95 2.48 10.80
N LYS A 81 -9.00 1.46 11.65
CA LYS A 81 -9.97 1.40 12.75
C LYS A 81 -9.62 2.43 13.82
#